data_AF-F6HSE8-F1
#
_entry.id   AF-F6HSE8-F1
#
_cell.length_a   1.000
_cell.length_b   1.000
_cell.length_c   1.000
_cell.angle_alpha   90.00
_cell.angle_beta   90.00
_cell.angle_gamma   90.00
#
_symmetry.space_group_name_H-M   'P 1'
#
loop_
_entity.id
_entity.type
_entity.pdbx_description
1 polymer ?
#
loop_
_entity_poly.entity_id
_entity_poly.type
_entity_poly.pdbx_seq_one_letter_code
_entity_poly.pdbx_strand_id
1 'polypeptide(L)'
;MVLLRLPLPPELYFGSTFVVQIIQGCSTSVWSAAVDALTAFVKCFVPSNTLNNGILLQPVLLYLSRALSYISFLAAKELPNVKPELDIFIIRTLIAYQSLPDPMAYTSEHAQILQLCTTPFRDASGCAESSCLRLLLDNRDAWLGPWTPGRDWFEDELRAFQGGKDGLVPCVWESEVSSFPQPDTIRNLLVNQMLLCFGIMFASQDNGGMMSLLGMLEQCLKTGKKQLWHAASVTNICVGLLAGLKALLALRSHGLGLEILNSAQAIFQNILAEGDICASQRRASSEGLGLLARLGNDMFTARMTRSLLGDLTGATDSNYAGSIAVALGCIHRRNLYNEQLRHKSMEGGRRPTGRHKIGN
;
A
#
# COMPACT_ATOMS: atom_id res chain seq x y z
N MET A 1 17.05 -10.16 29.67
CA MET A 1 18.32 -10.26 28.92
C MET A 1 19.03 -11.57 29.26
N VAL A 2 18.39 -12.72 29.04
CA VAL A 2 18.99 -14.07 29.09
C VAL A 2 18.05 -14.97 28.28
N LEU A 3 18.35 -15.22 27.01
CA LEU A 3 17.89 -16.38 26.22
C LEU A 3 18.36 -16.19 24.77
N LEU A 4 19.63 -16.54 24.53
CA LEU A 4 20.19 -16.95 23.24
C LEU A 4 21.61 -17.49 23.54
N ARG A 5 21.66 -18.66 24.18
CA ARG A 5 22.84 -19.53 24.14
C ARG A 5 22.37 -20.88 23.65
N LEU A 6 22.45 -21.08 22.34
CA LEU A 6 22.56 -22.42 21.78
C LEU A 6 23.98 -22.93 22.11
N PRO A 7 24.16 -24.23 22.43
CA PRO A 7 25.46 -24.77 22.79
C PRO A 7 26.30 -24.90 21.52
N LEU A 8 27.39 -24.13 21.44
CA LEU A 8 28.45 -24.36 20.46
C LEU A 8 29.59 -25.13 21.15
N PRO A 9 30.19 -26.15 20.50
CA PRO A 9 31.34 -26.86 21.04
C PRO A 9 32.57 -25.93 21.16
N PRO A 10 33.48 -26.19 22.11
CA PRO A 10 34.48 -25.25 22.57
C PRO A 10 35.76 -25.30 21.73
N GLU A 11 35.66 -25.13 20.42
CA GLU A 11 36.79 -24.81 19.55
C GLU A 11 36.24 -23.99 18.39
N LEU A 12 36.35 -22.66 18.43
CA LEU A 12 36.29 -21.73 17.29
C LEU A 12 36.30 -20.28 17.80
N TYR A 13 37.51 -19.79 18.09
CA TYR A 13 37.77 -18.36 18.26
C TYR A 13 38.00 -17.70 16.89
N PHE A 14 37.44 -16.49 16.74
CA PHE A 14 37.80 -15.42 15.80
C PHE A 14 37.79 -15.69 14.29
N GLY A 15 36.89 -15.00 13.58
CA GLY A 15 37.01 -14.72 12.14
C GLY A 15 35.69 -14.31 11.51
N SER A 16 35.61 -13.07 11.01
CA SER A 16 34.50 -12.49 10.23
C SER A 16 34.10 -13.31 8.99
N THR A 17 34.96 -14.24 8.57
CA THR A 17 34.75 -15.18 7.46
C THR A 17 33.86 -16.37 7.81
N PHE A 18 33.83 -16.80 9.08
CA PHE A 18 33.10 -18.02 9.49
C PHE A 18 31.58 -17.80 9.58
N VAL A 19 31.16 -16.58 9.95
CA VAL A 19 29.75 -16.18 9.93
C VAL A 19 29.20 -16.18 8.50
N VAL A 20 30.03 -15.85 7.50
CA VAL A 20 29.63 -15.87 6.08
C VAL A 20 29.42 -17.30 5.57
N GLN A 21 30.25 -18.27 6.01
CA GLN A 21 30.12 -19.67 5.60
C GLN A 21 28.95 -20.41 6.27
N ILE A 22 28.66 -20.14 7.55
CA ILE A 22 27.48 -20.70 8.21
C ILE A 22 26.18 -20.12 7.60
N ILE A 23 26.20 -18.86 7.16
CA ILE A 23 25.07 -18.19 6.50
C ILE A 23 24.76 -18.78 5.12
N GLN A 24 25.77 -19.22 4.37
CA GLN A 24 25.60 -19.80 3.03
C GLN A 24 25.05 -21.24 3.02
N GLY A 25 25.12 -21.96 4.15
CA GLY A 25 24.59 -23.33 4.30
C GLY A 25 23.22 -23.42 4.97
N CYS A 26 22.60 -22.29 5.32
CA CYS A 26 21.35 -22.27 6.07
C CYS A 26 20.13 -22.29 5.13
N SER A 27 19.13 -23.12 5.41
CA SER A 27 17.92 -23.20 4.58
C SER A 27 17.13 -21.88 4.62
N THR A 28 16.49 -21.57 3.50
CA THR A 28 15.47 -20.49 3.33
C THR A 28 14.49 -20.40 4.49
N SER A 29 14.07 -21.55 5.04
CA SER A 29 13.18 -21.65 6.19
C SER A 29 13.74 -21.06 7.49
N VAL A 30 15.04 -21.20 7.76
CA VAL A 30 15.68 -20.64 8.96
C VAL A 30 15.79 -19.12 8.84
N TRP A 31 16.19 -18.63 7.68
CA TRP A 31 16.20 -17.19 7.37
C TRP A 31 14.81 -16.57 7.51
N SER A 32 13.79 -17.26 6.98
CA SER A 32 12.40 -16.88 7.09
C SER A 32 11.91 -16.81 8.54
N ALA A 33 12.29 -17.76 9.41
CA ALA A 33 11.95 -17.72 10.83
C ALA A 33 12.70 -16.61 11.59
N ALA A 34 13.97 -16.37 11.26
CA ALA A 34 14.76 -15.31 11.87
C ALA A 34 14.18 -13.91 11.57
N VAL A 35 13.76 -13.67 10.33
CA VAL A 35 13.12 -12.40 9.92
C VAL A 35 11.76 -12.21 10.61
N ASP A 36 11.01 -13.28 10.83
CA ASP A 36 9.73 -13.22 11.57
C ASP A 36 9.95 -12.80 13.04
N ALA A 37 10.92 -13.43 13.70
CA ALA A 37 11.32 -13.06 15.06
C ALA A 37 11.83 -11.61 15.14
N LEU A 38 12.59 -11.17 14.13
CA LEU A 38 13.07 -9.79 14.01
C LEU A 38 11.91 -8.80 13.84
N THR A 39 10.90 -9.16 13.05
CA THR A 39 9.69 -8.36 12.86
C THR A 39 8.95 -8.18 14.18
N ALA A 40 8.75 -9.26 14.94
CA ALA A 40 8.14 -9.21 16.27
C ALA A 40 8.96 -8.32 17.22
N PHE A 41 10.29 -8.43 17.19
CA PHE A 41 11.18 -7.56 17.96
C PHE A 41 11.00 -6.08 17.61
N VAL A 42 11.00 -5.72 16.32
CA VAL A 42 10.80 -4.33 15.86
C VAL A 42 9.48 -3.77 16.38
N LYS A 43 8.38 -4.51 16.19
CA LYS A 43 7.04 -4.07 16.62
C LYS A 43 6.93 -3.85 18.14
N CYS A 44 7.67 -4.61 18.94
CA CYS A 44 7.62 -4.53 20.39
C CYS A 44 8.61 -3.51 20.98
N PHE A 45 9.79 -3.34 20.37
CA PHE A 45 10.93 -2.68 21.03
C PHE A 45 11.51 -1.48 20.28
N VAL A 46 11.04 -1.20 19.06
CA VAL A 46 11.48 -0.02 18.28
C VAL A 46 10.29 0.93 18.12
N PRO A 47 9.90 1.68 19.17
CA PRO A 47 8.77 2.61 19.08
C PRO A 47 9.12 3.81 18.19
N SER A 48 8.13 4.40 17.52
CA SER A 48 8.31 5.44 16.51
C SER A 48 8.88 6.78 17.00
N ASN A 49 9.16 6.96 18.30
CA ASN A 49 9.31 8.30 18.90
C ASN A 49 10.43 8.46 19.95
N THR A 50 11.53 7.71 19.85
CA THR A 50 12.64 7.80 20.82
C THR A 50 13.99 8.09 20.16
N LEU A 51 14.67 9.14 20.67
CA LEU A 51 16.00 9.60 20.24
C LEU A 51 17.11 8.51 20.24
N ASN A 52 16.89 7.38 20.93
CA ASN A 52 17.86 6.30 21.12
C ASN A 52 17.63 5.07 20.23
N ASN A 53 16.73 5.13 19.24
CA ASN A 53 16.40 4.00 18.38
C ASN A 53 17.57 3.48 17.53
N GLY A 54 18.58 4.32 17.26
CA GLY A 54 19.71 3.96 16.40
C GLY A 54 20.49 2.73 16.87
N ILE A 55 20.62 2.51 18.19
CA ILE A 55 21.43 1.41 18.74
C ILE A 55 20.77 0.03 18.47
N LEU A 56 19.44 -0.06 18.55
CA LEU A 56 18.70 -1.30 18.29
C LEU A 56 18.35 -1.47 16.80
N LEU A 57 18.30 -0.36 16.05
CA LEU A 57 17.93 -0.36 14.63
C LEU A 57 19.09 -0.80 13.73
N GLN A 58 20.33 -0.39 14.01
CA GLN A 58 21.49 -0.73 13.16
C GLN A 58 21.67 -2.25 12.96
N PRO A 59 21.59 -3.10 14.00
CA PRO A 59 21.68 -4.55 13.81
C PRO A 59 20.52 -5.10 13.00
N VAL A 60 19.29 -4.62 13.25
CA VAL A 60 18.08 -5.02 12.50
C VAL A 60 18.27 -4.75 11.01
N LEU A 61 18.71 -3.54 10.65
CA LEU A 61 18.96 -3.15 9.25
C LEU A 61 20.04 -4.03 8.60
N LEU A 62 21.12 -4.34 9.31
CA LEU A 62 22.16 -5.23 8.80
C LEU A 62 21.61 -6.64 8.48
N TYR A 63 20.77 -7.20 9.35
CA TYR A 63 20.13 -8.51 9.10
C TYR A 63 19.17 -8.47 7.91
N LEU A 64 18.36 -7.41 7.81
CA LEU A 64 17.41 -7.25 6.69
C LEU A 64 18.12 -7.02 5.36
N SER A 65 19.21 -6.24 5.34
CA SER A 65 20.03 -6.00 4.16
C SER A 65 20.68 -7.30 3.65
N ARG A 66 21.14 -8.16 4.57
CA ARG A 66 21.64 -9.51 4.24
C ARG A 66 20.53 -10.43 3.73
N ALA A 67 19.35 -10.39 4.34
CA ALA A 67 18.20 -11.16 3.88
C ALA A 67 17.81 -10.77 2.45
N LEU A 68 17.78 -9.47 2.15
CA LEU A 68 17.48 -8.93 0.83
C LEU A 68 18.53 -9.34 -0.21
N SER A 69 19.82 -9.23 0.14
CA SER A 69 20.92 -9.71 -0.72
C SER A 69 20.82 -11.20 -1.02
N TYR A 70 20.42 -12.01 -0.02
CA TYR A 70 20.22 -13.45 -0.19
C TYR A 70 19.02 -13.77 -1.09
N ILE A 71 17.91 -13.03 -0.96
CA ILE A 71 16.76 -13.11 -1.87
C ILE A 71 17.21 -12.85 -3.31
N SER A 72 17.95 -11.76 -3.56
CA SER A 72 18.44 -11.42 -4.90
C SER A 72 19.35 -12.52 -5.47
N PHE A 73 20.22 -13.09 -4.64
CA PHE A 73 21.08 -14.21 -5.03
C PHE A 73 20.28 -15.47 -5.40
N LEU A 74 19.25 -15.81 -4.63
CA LEU A 74 18.41 -16.97 -4.90
C LEU A 74 17.55 -16.77 -6.15
N ALA A 75 17.00 -15.57 -6.35
CA ALA A 75 16.22 -15.22 -7.53
C ALA A 75 17.04 -15.37 -8.82
N ALA A 76 18.33 -15.00 -8.80
CA ALA A 76 19.23 -15.14 -9.94
C ALA A 76 19.59 -16.60 -10.30
N LYS A 77 19.38 -17.56 -9.38
CA LYS A 77 19.79 -18.96 -9.58
C LYS A 77 18.70 -19.87 -10.15
N GLU A 78 17.47 -19.38 -10.33
CA GLU A 78 16.31 -20.10 -10.90
C GLU A 78 16.22 -21.58 -10.49
N LEU A 79 16.39 -21.88 -9.20
CA LEU A 79 16.39 -23.26 -8.71
C LEU A 79 14.98 -23.87 -8.78
N PRO A 80 14.75 -24.94 -9.57
CA PRO A 80 13.48 -25.64 -9.57
C PRO A 80 13.28 -26.29 -8.19
N ASN A 81 12.13 -26.03 -7.55
CA ASN A 81 11.69 -26.50 -6.22
C ASN A 81 11.87 -25.55 -5.01
N VAL A 82 12.48 -24.36 -5.15
CA VAL A 82 12.64 -23.42 -4.00
C VAL A 82 11.59 -22.30 -3.98
N LYS A 83 10.78 -22.18 -5.04
CA LYS A 83 9.85 -21.06 -5.26
C LYS A 83 8.92 -20.73 -4.06
N PRO A 84 8.16 -21.68 -3.48
CA PRO A 84 7.25 -21.32 -2.38
C PRO A 84 7.97 -20.90 -1.09
N GLU A 85 9.14 -21.48 -0.80
CA GLU A 85 9.94 -21.10 0.37
C GLU A 85 10.57 -19.71 0.19
N LEU A 86 11.04 -19.41 -1.02
CA LEU A 86 11.53 -18.09 -1.40
C LEU A 86 10.42 -17.04 -1.33
N ASP A 87 9.22 -17.37 -1.81
CA ASP A 87 8.05 -16.47 -1.74
C ASP A 87 7.70 -16.14 -0.28
N ILE A 88 7.66 -17.13 0.62
CA ILE A 88 7.46 -16.91 2.05
C ILE A 88 8.58 -16.04 2.63
N PHE A 89 9.83 -16.28 2.23
CA PHE A 89 10.96 -15.51 2.71
C PHE A 89 10.90 -14.04 2.24
N ILE A 90 10.48 -13.78 1.00
CA ILE A 90 10.22 -12.44 0.48
C ILE A 90 9.08 -11.78 1.28
N ILE A 91 7.94 -12.48 1.45
CA ILE A 91 6.80 -11.98 2.23
C ILE A 91 7.25 -11.47 3.60
N ARG A 92 7.96 -12.29 4.36
CA ARG A 92 8.40 -11.93 5.72
C ARG A 92 9.42 -10.80 5.72
N THR A 93 10.33 -10.79 4.75
CA THR A 93 11.31 -9.71 4.60
C THR A 93 10.64 -8.38 4.31
N LEU A 94 9.67 -8.35 3.40
CA LEU A 94 8.89 -7.14 3.12
C LEU A 94 8.07 -6.69 4.33
N ILE A 95 7.43 -7.61 5.07
CA ILE A 95 6.71 -7.26 6.32
C ILE A 95 7.67 -6.66 7.35
N ALA A 96 8.89 -7.18 7.47
CA ALA A 96 9.90 -6.66 8.38
C ALA A 96 10.29 -5.22 8.03
N TYR A 97 10.58 -4.93 6.76
CA TYR A 97 10.86 -3.56 6.29
C TYR A 97 9.69 -2.60 6.51
N GLN A 98 8.45 -3.04 6.24
CA GLN A 98 7.24 -2.25 6.48
C GLN A 98 6.99 -1.98 7.98
N SER A 99 7.51 -2.82 8.86
CA SER A 99 7.38 -2.65 10.32
C SER A 99 8.39 -1.66 10.89
N LEU A 100 9.40 -1.24 10.11
CA LEU A 100 10.35 -0.22 10.53
C LEU A 100 9.68 1.15 10.62
N PRO A 101 10.00 1.97 11.64
CA PRO A 101 9.29 3.23 11.89
C PRO A 101 9.60 4.32 10.86
N ASP A 102 10.81 4.33 10.30
CA ASP A 102 11.26 5.33 9.33
C ASP A 102 11.75 4.64 8.04
N PRO A 103 11.02 4.79 6.92
CA PRO A 103 11.43 4.31 5.61
C PRO A 103 12.76 4.88 5.11
N MET A 104 13.17 6.05 5.61
CA MET A 104 14.42 6.70 5.24
C MET A 104 15.64 6.10 5.95
N ALA A 105 15.44 5.22 6.94
CA ALA A 105 16.54 4.55 7.63
C ALA A 105 17.28 3.51 6.77
N TYR A 106 16.69 3.08 5.63
CA TYR A 106 17.22 2.04 4.75
C TYR A 106 17.23 2.46 3.27
N THR A 107 17.60 3.73 3.01
CA THR A 107 17.66 4.28 1.64
C THR A 107 18.60 3.52 0.71
N SER A 108 19.67 2.92 1.25
CA SER A 108 20.60 2.09 0.48
C SER A 108 19.93 0.88 -0.16
N GLU A 109 18.88 0.35 0.45
CA GLU A 109 18.17 -0.85 0.04
C GLU A 109 16.97 -0.55 -0.87
N HIS A 110 16.54 0.72 -0.99
CA HIS A 110 15.33 1.10 -1.75
C HIS A 110 15.33 0.55 -3.17
N ALA A 111 16.45 0.58 -3.88
CA ALA A 111 16.53 0.07 -5.25
C ALA A 111 16.23 -1.44 -5.34
N GLN A 112 16.76 -2.23 -4.41
CA GLN A 112 16.53 -3.68 -4.36
C GLN A 112 15.09 -4.00 -3.94
N ILE A 113 14.55 -3.26 -2.97
CA ILE A 113 13.16 -3.41 -2.54
C ILE A 113 12.20 -3.05 -3.70
N LEU A 114 12.44 -1.93 -4.38
CA LEU A 114 11.66 -1.50 -5.55
C LEU A 114 11.72 -2.52 -6.70
N GLN A 115 12.87 -3.16 -6.93
CA GLN A 115 12.98 -4.21 -7.93
C GLN A 115 12.00 -5.36 -7.63
N LEU A 116 11.92 -5.81 -6.38
CA LEU A 116 10.96 -6.84 -5.97
C LEU A 116 9.52 -6.32 -6.09
N CYS A 117 9.26 -5.13 -5.56
CA CYS A 117 7.91 -4.57 -5.43
C CYS A 117 7.30 -4.10 -6.76
N THR A 118 8.11 -3.94 -7.81
CA THR A 118 7.63 -3.60 -9.16
C THR A 118 7.35 -4.81 -10.05
N THR A 119 7.67 -6.03 -9.59
CA THR A 119 7.37 -7.29 -10.28
C THR A 119 5.88 -7.42 -10.67
N PRO A 120 4.90 -7.11 -9.79
CA PRO A 120 3.48 -7.21 -10.14
C PRO A 120 3.04 -6.34 -11.33
N PHE A 121 3.82 -5.32 -11.68
CA PHE A 121 3.54 -4.42 -12.81
C PHE A 121 4.33 -4.81 -14.06
N ARG A 122 5.61 -5.16 -13.88
CA ARG A 122 6.54 -5.45 -14.99
C ARG A 122 6.38 -6.86 -15.56
N ASP A 123 6.07 -7.83 -14.69
CA ASP A 123 5.76 -9.21 -15.06
C ASP A 123 4.39 -9.61 -14.50
N ALA A 124 3.37 -8.86 -14.93
CA ALA A 124 1.99 -9.09 -14.50
C ALA A 124 1.46 -10.49 -14.88
N SER A 125 2.03 -11.12 -15.92
CA SER A 125 1.60 -12.45 -16.39
C SER A 125 1.83 -13.57 -15.37
N GLY A 126 2.90 -13.45 -14.57
CA GLY A 126 3.24 -14.40 -13.50
C GLY A 126 2.57 -14.09 -12.15
N CYS A 127 1.89 -12.97 -12.02
CA CYS A 127 1.40 -12.47 -10.73
C CYS A 127 -0.09 -12.78 -10.50
N ALA A 128 -0.45 -12.96 -9.23
CA ALA A 128 -1.86 -12.99 -8.84
C ALA A 128 -2.46 -11.57 -8.85
N GLU A 129 -3.80 -11.51 -8.87
CA GLU A 129 -4.53 -10.32 -8.49
C GLU A 129 -4.46 -10.11 -6.97
N SER A 130 -4.27 -8.87 -6.55
CA SER A 130 -4.20 -8.49 -5.14
C SER A 130 -5.57 -8.54 -4.46
N SER A 131 -5.61 -9.11 -3.26
CA SER A 131 -6.79 -9.13 -2.38
C SER A 131 -6.78 -8.02 -1.31
N CYS A 132 -5.78 -7.15 -1.28
CA CYS A 132 -5.63 -6.16 -0.19
C CYS A 132 -6.30 -4.80 -0.47
N LEU A 133 -6.99 -4.64 -1.60
CA LEU A 133 -7.66 -3.39 -1.95
C LEU A 133 -8.62 -2.91 -0.84
N ARG A 134 -9.33 -3.82 -0.19
CA ARG A 134 -10.24 -3.51 0.92
C ARG A 134 -9.55 -2.87 2.12
N LEU A 135 -8.29 -3.22 2.41
CA LEU A 135 -7.49 -2.57 3.47
C LEU A 135 -7.15 -1.12 3.12
N LEU A 136 -7.11 -0.80 1.83
CA LEU A 136 -6.71 0.50 1.30
C LEU A 136 -7.88 1.42 1.00
N LEU A 137 -9.11 0.94 0.98
CA LEU A 137 -10.28 1.79 0.77
C LEU A 137 -10.83 2.33 2.10
N ASP A 138 -11.59 3.41 2.01
CA ASP A 138 -12.23 3.98 3.19
C ASP A 138 -13.48 3.16 3.53
N ASN A 139 -13.56 2.71 4.78
CA ASN A 139 -14.62 1.83 5.23
C ASN A 139 -15.95 2.56 5.50
N ARG A 140 -15.98 3.90 5.49
CA ARG A 140 -17.20 4.68 5.80
C ARG A 140 -18.23 4.61 4.70
N ASP A 141 -17.82 4.31 3.47
CA ASP A 141 -18.72 4.32 2.32
C ASP A 141 -19.68 3.12 2.30
N ALA A 142 -19.29 2.05 3.00
CA ALA A 142 -20.14 0.92 3.33
C ALA A 142 -21.41 1.32 4.12
N TRP A 143 -21.34 2.39 4.92
CA TRP A 143 -22.39 2.72 5.89
C TRP A 143 -23.38 3.79 5.38
N LEU A 144 -23.25 4.22 4.11
CA LEU A 144 -23.99 5.38 3.59
C LEU A 144 -25.47 5.12 3.24
N GLY A 145 -26.02 3.91 3.44
CA GLY A 145 -27.46 3.74 3.26
C GLY A 145 -28.03 2.35 3.55
N PRO A 146 -29.37 2.24 3.69
CA PRO A 146 -30.09 1.00 3.46
C PRO A 146 -30.13 0.73 1.94
N TRP A 147 -29.05 0.13 1.42
CA TRP A 147 -28.97 -0.25 0.00
C TRP A 147 -30.00 -1.35 -0.27
N THR A 148 -31.05 -1.03 -1.03
CA THR A 148 -32.06 -2.03 -1.40
C THR A 148 -31.50 -2.89 -2.53
N PRO A 149 -31.25 -4.19 -2.33
CA PRO A 149 -30.66 -5.00 -3.40
C PRO A 149 -31.51 -5.01 -4.66
N GLY A 150 -30.89 -4.87 -5.83
CA GLY A 150 -31.56 -4.90 -7.13
C GLY A 150 -32.29 -3.61 -7.54
N ARG A 151 -32.20 -2.54 -6.73
CA ARG A 151 -32.78 -1.22 -7.06
C ARG A 151 -31.95 -0.49 -8.09
N ASP A 152 -30.64 -0.43 -7.84
CA ASP A 152 -29.67 0.25 -8.69
C ASP A 152 -28.35 -0.54 -8.63
N TRP A 153 -27.74 -0.75 -9.79
CA TRP A 153 -26.58 -1.61 -9.91
C TRP A 153 -25.31 -0.97 -9.32
N PHE A 154 -25.21 0.37 -9.28
CA PHE A 154 -24.12 1.07 -8.58
C PHE A 154 -24.32 1.02 -7.07
N GLU A 155 -25.57 1.12 -6.58
CA GLU A 155 -25.87 0.88 -5.16
C GLU A 155 -25.52 -0.54 -4.75
N ASP A 156 -25.85 -1.52 -5.60
CA ASP A 156 -25.47 -2.92 -5.40
C ASP A 156 -23.95 -3.14 -5.44
N GLU A 157 -23.24 -2.41 -6.29
CA GLU A 157 -21.77 -2.40 -6.34
C GLU A 157 -21.17 -1.88 -5.04
N LEU A 158 -21.66 -0.73 -4.54
CA LEU A 158 -21.22 -0.14 -3.28
C LEU A 158 -21.55 -1.03 -2.08
N ARG A 159 -22.69 -1.74 -2.15
CA ARG A 159 -23.09 -2.75 -1.16
C ARG A 159 -22.20 -3.99 -1.22
N ALA A 160 -21.98 -4.55 -2.40
CA ALA A 160 -21.16 -5.74 -2.63
C ALA A 160 -19.70 -5.49 -2.27
N PHE A 161 -19.20 -4.26 -2.36
CA PHE A 161 -17.84 -3.95 -1.92
C PHE A 161 -17.61 -4.18 -0.40
N GLN A 162 -18.68 -4.36 0.38
CA GLN A 162 -18.61 -4.82 1.78
C GLN A 162 -18.38 -6.32 1.94
N GLY A 163 -18.31 -7.09 0.85
CA GLY A 163 -17.79 -8.45 0.92
C GLY A 163 -17.93 -9.30 -0.33
N GLY A 164 -17.75 -8.72 -1.50
CA GLY A 164 -17.40 -9.46 -2.70
C GLY A 164 -16.04 -10.15 -2.57
N LYS A 165 -15.65 -10.85 -3.64
CA LYS A 165 -14.52 -11.80 -3.71
C LYS A 165 -13.17 -11.31 -3.19
N ASP A 166 -12.99 -10.02 -2.98
CA ASP A 166 -11.76 -9.38 -2.51
C ASP A 166 -11.87 -8.97 -1.02
N GLY A 167 -11.79 -9.91 -0.09
CA GLY A 167 -11.69 -9.56 1.33
C GLY A 167 -11.62 -10.71 2.33
N LEU A 168 -10.85 -10.49 3.41
CA LEU A 168 -10.71 -11.39 4.58
C LEU A 168 -11.99 -11.48 5.46
N VAL A 169 -13.01 -10.66 5.19
CA VAL A 169 -14.23 -10.56 6.00
C VAL A 169 -15.45 -10.77 5.10
N PRO A 170 -16.32 -11.76 5.40
CA PRO A 170 -17.53 -12.02 4.61
C PRO A 170 -18.46 -10.81 4.53
N CYS A 171 -19.17 -10.66 3.42
CA CYS A 171 -20.30 -9.74 3.34
C CYS A 171 -21.42 -10.28 4.24
N VAL A 172 -21.90 -9.48 5.19
CA VAL A 172 -23.07 -9.85 6.03
C VAL A 172 -24.34 -10.03 5.18
N TRP A 173 -24.33 -9.52 3.94
CA TRP A 173 -25.48 -9.43 3.06
C TRP A 173 -25.37 -10.29 1.78
N GLU A 174 -24.42 -11.23 1.73
CA GLU A 174 -24.32 -12.22 0.64
C GLU A 174 -25.20 -13.44 0.93
N SER A 175 -25.87 -13.94 -0.12
CA SER A 175 -26.71 -15.15 -0.06
C SER A 175 -25.89 -16.43 0.05
N GLU A 176 -24.64 -16.41 -0.42
CA GLU A 176 -23.68 -17.52 -0.32
C GLU A 176 -22.50 -17.09 0.56
N VAL A 177 -22.71 -17.06 1.87
CA VAL A 177 -21.61 -16.87 2.83
C VAL A 177 -20.73 -18.12 2.76
N SER A 178 -19.49 -17.99 2.27
CA SER A 178 -18.48 -19.03 2.47
C SER A 178 -18.40 -19.27 3.98
N SER A 179 -18.68 -20.49 4.44
CA SER A 179 -18.89 -20.74 5.88
C SER A 179 -17.67 -20.41 6.77
N PHE A 180 -16.48 -20.22 6.16
CA PHE A 180 -15.27 -19.75 6.80
C PHE A 180 -14.43 -18.87 5.84
N PRO A 181 -13.77 -17.80 6.33
CA PRO A 181 -12.79 -17.06 5.54
C PRO A 181 -11.66 -18.00 5.11
N GLN A 182 -11.44 -18.15 3.79
CA GLN A 182 -10.32 -18.94 3.29
C GLN A 182 -9.03 -18.13 3.45
N PRO A 183 -7.93 -18.74 3.93
CA PRO A 183 -6.64 -18.06 4.01
C PRO A 183 -6.16 -17.69 2.60
N ASP A 184 -5.60 -16.48 2.45
CA ASP A 184 -4.95 -16.05 1.21
C ASP A 184 -3.89 -17.07 0.79
N THR A 185 -3.82 -17.38 -0.52
CA THR A 185 -2.74 -18.20 -1.05
C THR A 185 -1.38 -17.49 -0.89
N ILE A 186 -0.28 -18.25 -0.79
CA ILE A 186 1.09 -17.67 -0.72
C ILE A 186 1.33 -16.68 -1.86
N ARG A 187 0.83 -16.99 -3.07
CA ARG A 187 0.95 -16.13 -4.26
C ARG A 187 0.21 -14.80 -4.09
N ASN A 188 -1.01 -14.82 -3.55
CA ASN A 188 -1.77 -13.60 -3.28
C ASN A 188 -1.10 -12.77 -2.18
N LEU A 189 -0.66 -13.42 -1.10
CA LEU A 189 0.01 -12.75 0.00
C LEU A 189 1.33 -12.10 -0.44
N LEU A 190 2.10 -12.75 -1.31
CA LEU A 190 3.31 -12.19 -1.90
C LEU A 190 3.01 -10.90 -2.67
N VAL A 191 2.03 -10.93 -3.58
CA VAL A 191 1.61 -9.74 -4.35
C VAL A 191 1.14 -8.64 -3.40
N ASN A 192 0.30 -8.97 -2.41
CA ASN A 192 -0.18 -8.00 -1.42
C ASN A 192 0.99 -7.31 -0.70
N GLN A 193 1.98 -8.06 -0.22
CA GLN A 193 3.13 -7.47 0.46
C GLN A 193 4.04 -6.67 -0.47
N MET A 194 4.23 -7.11 -1.72
CA MET A 194 4.94 -6.34 -2.75
C MET A 194 4.28 -4.99 -2.99
N LEU A 195 2.95 -4.94 -3.12
CA LEU A 195 2.22 -3.71 -3.41
C LEU A 195 2.13 -2.77 -2.20
N LEU A 196 1.95 -3.30 -0.99
CA LEU A 196 1.97 -2.48 0.23
C LEU A 196 3.37 -1.89 0.48
N CYS A 197 4.42 -2.69 0.31
CA CYS A 197 5.79 -2.21 0.43
C CYS A 197 6.15 -1.24 -0.71
N PHE A 198 5.68 -1.47 -1.93
CA PHE A 198 5.77 -0.51 -3.04
C PHE A 198 5.25 0.86 -2.62
N GLY A 199 4.08 0.92 -1.97
CA GLY A 199 3.51 2.18 -1.52
C GLY A 199 4.44 2.99 -0.60
N ILE A 200 5.06 2.32 0.37
CA ILE A 200 6.02 2.95 1.29
C ILE A 200 7.27 3.43 0.52
N MET A 201 7.80 2.60 -0.39
CA MET A 201 8.95 2.96 -1.21
C MET A 201 8.66 4.13 -2.15
N PHE A 202 7.49 4.12 -2.80
CA PHE A 202 7.00 5.19 -3.66
C PHE A 202 6.96 6.52 -2.89
N ALA A 203 6.36 6.53 -1.69
CA ALA A 203 6.26 7.73 -0.87
C ALA A 203 7.62 8.26 -0.38
N SER A 204 8.61 7.38 -0.28
CA SER A 204 9.97 7.69 0.16
C SER A 204 10.89 8.18 -0.96
N GLN A 205 10.47 8.09 -2.23
CA GLN A 205 11.25 8.60 -3.36
C GLN A 205 11.27 10.13 -3.40
N ASP A 206 12.26 10.67 -4.09
CA ASP A 206 12.25 12.05 -4.55
C ASP A 206 11.25 12.22 -5.71
N ASN A 207 11.04 13.47 -6.15
CA ASN A 207 10.08 13.75 -7.22
C ASN A 207 10.47 13.06 -8.53
N GLY A 208 11.77 12.93 -8.84
CA GLY A 208 12.26 12.23 -10.03
C GLY A 208 11.96 10.72 -9.97
N GLY A 209 12.24 10.07 -8.84
CA GLY A 209 11.91 8.68 -8.61
C GLY A 209 10.41 8.39 -8.70
N MET A 210 9.57 9.25 -8.10
CA MET A 210 8.11 9.14 -8.20
C MET A 210 7.63 9.22 -9.66
N MET A 211 8.10 10.21 -10.42
CA MET A 211 7.74 10.35 -11.84
C MET A 211 8.17 9.16 -12.68
N SER A 212 9.36 8.61 -12.44
CA SER A 212 9.85 7.41 -13.11
C SER A 212 8.95 6.20 -12.83
N LEU A 213 8.54 6.00 -11.57
CA LEU A 213 7.63 4.93 -11.18
C LEU A 213 6.24 5.11 -11.80
N LEU A 214 5.67 6.32 -11.79
CA LEU A 214 4.38 6.60 -12.42
C LEU A 214 4.42 6.36 -13.93
N GLY A 215 5.48 6.81 -14.61
CA GLY A 215 5.66 6.57 -16.05
C GLY A 215 5.79 5.08 -16.38
N MET A 216 6.43 4.30 -15.51
CA MET A 216 6.50 2.84 -15.64
C MET A 216 5.10 2.20 -15.51
N LEU A 217 4.30 2.60 -14.51
CA LEU A 217 2.95 2.08 -14.33
C LEU A 217 2.05 2.43 -15.53
N GLU A 218 2.14 3.66 -16.03
CA GLU A 218 1.39 4.10 -17.22
C GLU A 218 1.78 3.27 -18.46
N GLN A 219 3.07 2.99 -18.65
CA GLN A 219 3.54 2.15 -19.74
C GLN A 219 3.03 0.72 -19.61
N CYS A 220 3.05 0.13 -18.41
CA CYS A 220 2.51 -1.20 -18.15
C CYS A 220 1.01 -1.31 -18.43
N LEU A 221 0.22 -0.27 -18.12
CA LEU A 221 -1.20 -0.21 -18.49
C LEU A 221 -1.40 -0.22 -20.00
N LYS A 222 -0.58 0.55 -20.73
CA LYS A 222 -0.68 0.65 -22.19
C LYS A 222 -0.30 -0.67 -22.88
N THR A 223 0.73 -1.35 -22.42
CA THR A 223 1.18 -2.64 -23.00
C THR A 223 0.26 -3.80 -22.64
N GLY A 224 -0.41 -3.73 -21.48
CA GLY A 224 -1.28 -4.77 -20.97
C GLY A 224 -2.66 -4.87 -21.64
N LYS A 225 -3.18 -3.81 -22.28
CA LYS A 225 -4.60 -3.70 -22.67
C LYS A 225 -5.22 -4.89 -23.44
N LYS A 226 -4.44 -5.67 -24.17
CA LYS A 226 -4.91 -6.82 -24.96
C LYS A 226 -4.69 -8.17 -24.29
N GLN A 227 -4.20 -8.18 -23.07
CA GLN A 227 -3.75 -9.38 -22.36
C GLN A 227 -4.81 -9.85 -21.37
N LEU A 228 -4.93 -11.16 -21.17
CA LEU A 228 -5.91 -11.74 -20.23
C LEU A 228 -5.66 -11.34 -18.77
N TRP A 229 -4.41 -11.01 -18.43
CA TRP A 229 -4.00 -10.55 -17.10
C TRP A 229 -4.18 -9.05 -16.88
N HIS A 230 -4.69 -8.29 -17.88
CA HIS A 230 -4.83 -6.83 -17.79
C HIS A 230 -5.65 -6.40 -16.58
N ALA A 231 -6.82 -7.02 -16.37
CA ALA A 231 -7.69 -6.68 -15.24
C ALA A 231 -6.98 -6.84 -13.88
N ALA A 232 -6.30 -7.98 -13.67
CA ALA A 232 -5.51 -8.21 -12.45
C ALA A 232 -4.38 -7.18 -12.29
N SER A 233 -3.72 -6.81 -13.39
CA SER A 233 -2.67 -5.78 -13.39
C SER A 233 -3.22 -4.40 -13.02
N VAL A 234 -4.37 -3.99 -13.58
CA VAL A 234 -5.05 -2.74 -13.23
C VAL A 234 -5.38 -2.70 -11.73
N THR A 235 -5.91 -3.79 -11.18
CA THR A 235 -6.17 -3.93 -9.73
C THR A 235 -4.88 -3.75 -8.93
N ASN A 236 -3.80 -4.43 -9.32
CA ASN A 236 -2.50 -4.32 -8.64
C ASN A 236 -1.93 -2.89 -8.67
N ILE A 237 -2.04 -2.20 -9.82
CA ILE A 237 -1.62 -0.81 -9.98
C ILE A 237 -2.43 0.11 -9.06
N CYS A 238 -3.74 -0.09 -9.01
CA CYS A 238 -4.62 0.68 -8.12
C CYS A 238 -4.22 0.50 -6.65
N VAL A 239 -3.99 -0.75 -6.21
CA VAL A 239 -3.54 -1.07 -4.86
C VAL A 239 -2.19 -0.40 -4.55
N GLY A 240 -1.19 -0.56 -5.42
CA GLY A 240 0.13 0.03 -5.22
C GLY A 240 0.09 1.56 -5.13
N LEU A 241 -0.67 2.22 -6.00
CA LEU A 241 -0.85 3.67 -5.98
C LEU A 241 -1.61 4.12 -4.73
N LEU A 242 -2.70 3.47 -4.35
CA LEU A 242 -3.44 3.81 -3.14
C LEU A 242 -2.59 3.67 -1.87
N ALA A 243 -1.81 2.59 -1.78
CA ALA A 243 -0.84 2.41 -0.70
C ALA A 243 0.17 3.56 -0.67
N GLY A 244 0.69 3.95 -1.84
CA GLY A 244 1.64 5.07 -1.97
C GLY A 244 1.06 6.42 -1.58
N LEU A 245 -0.14 6.76 -2.05
CA LEU A 245 -0.81 8.02 -1.72
C LEU A 245 -1.16 8.09 -0.22
N LYS A 246 -1.57 6.97 0.39
CA LYS A 246 -1.79 6.90 1.83
C LYS A 246 -0.50 7.06 2.63
N ALA A 247 0.58 6.42 2.20
CA ALA A 247 1.89 6.58 2.83
C ALA A 247 2.39 8.03 2.70
N LEU A 248 2.19 8.68 1.56
CA LEU A 248 2.49 10.10 1.36
C LEU A 248 1.73 11.00 2.34
N LEU A 249 0.43 10.75 2.54
CA LEU A 249 -0.37 11.50 3.50
C LEU A 249 0.08 11.29 4.96
N ALA A 250 0.66 10.14 5.28
CA ALA A 250 1.20 9.85 6.61
C ALA A 250 2.58 10.50 6.82
N LEU A 251 3.42 10.53 5.78
CA LEU A 251 4.82 10.96 5.85
C LEU A 251 5.02 12.45 5.57
N ARG A 252 4.19 13.07 4.72
CA ARG A 252 4.41 14.46 4.26
C ARG A 252 3.38 15.42 4.84
N SER A 253 3.88 16.51 5.43
CA SER A 253 3.10 17.68 5.84
C SER A 253 2.93 18.72 4.73
N HIS A 254 3.70 18.61 3.64
CA HIS A 254 3.73 19.55 2.51
C HIS A 254 3.15 18.92 1.24
N GLY A 255 2.55 19.76 0.38
CA GLY A 255 1.88 19.33 -0.85
C GLY A 255 2.81 18.63 -1.86
N LEU A 256 2.23 17.74 -2.66
CA LEU A 256 2.93 16.99 -3.70
C LEU A 256 3.18 17.87 -4.94
N GLY A 257 4.26 17.60 -5.68
CA GLY A 257 4.57 18.32 -6.92
C GLY A 257 3.44 18.19 -7.95
N LEU A 258 3.12 19.28 -8.66
CA LEU A 258 1.99 19.34 -9.60
C LEU A 258 2.10 18.30 -10.74
N GLU A 259 3.32 18.01 -11.19
CA GLU A 259 3.57 17.00 -12.24
C GLU A 259 3.19 15.59 -11.77
N ILE A 260 3.56 15.23 -10.54
CA ILE A 260 3.24 13.94 -9.92
C ILE A 260 1.72 13.82 -9.74
N LEU A 261 1.08 14.89 -9.25
CA LEU A 261 -0.38 14.95 -9.11
C LEU A 261 -1.09 14.77 -10.45
N ASN A 262 -0.65 15.47 -11.50
CA ASN A 262 -1.23 15.36 -12.84
C ASN A 262 -1.02 13.95 -13.44
N SER A 263 0.17 13.37 -13.27
CA SER A 263 0.49 12.02 -13.78
C SER A 263 -0.33 10.95 -13.08
N ALA A 264 -0.43 10.99 -11.75
CA ALA A 264 -1.29 10.06 -11.00
C ALA A 264 -2.78 10.26 -11.32
N GLN A 265 -3.23 11.51 -11.48
CA GLN A 265 -4.59 11.82 -11.90
C GLN A 265 -4.90 11.19 -13.27
N ALA A 266 -4.00 11.34 -14.24
CA ALA A 266 -4.15 10.79 -15.58
C ALA A 266 -4.25 9.26 -15.55
N ILE A 267 -3.45 8.56 -14.73
CA ILE A 267 -3.55 7.11 -14.58
C ILE A 267 -4.94 6.69 -14.11
N PHE A 268 -5.45 7.30 -13.02
CA PHE A 268 -6.78 6.94 -12.50
C PHE A 268 -7.91 7.31 -13.46
N GLN A 269 -7.85 8.48 -14.11
CA GLN A 269 -8.86 8.87 -15.09
C GLN A 269 -8.85 7.97 -16.33
N ASN A 270 -7.67 7.55 -16.79
CA ASN A 270 -7.54 6.60 -17.89
C ASN A 270 -8.15 5.25 -17.53
N ILE A 271 -7.94 4.76 -16.30
CA ILE A 271 -8.60 3.54 -15.82
C ILE A 271 -10.11 3.75 -15.79
N LEU A 272 -10.62 4.84 -15.21
CA LEU A 272 -12.06 5.10 -15.15
C LEU A 272 -12.72 5.20 -16.54
N ALA A 273 -11.98 5.67 -17.55
CA ALA A 273 -12.46 5.77 -18.92
C ALA A 273 -12.42 4.45 -19.71
N GLU A 274 -11.84 3.37 -19.16
CA GLU A 274 -11.91 2.05 -19.78
C GLU A 274 -13.33 1.46 -19.65
N GLY A 275 -13.92 1.05 -20.77
CA GLY A 275 -15.33 0.62 -20.80
C GLY A 275 -15.62 -0.72 -20.08
N ASP A 276 -14.60 -1.50 -19.76
CA ASP A 276 -14.72 -2.84 -19.14
C ASP A 276 -14.09 -2.88 -17.73
N ILE A 277 -14.10 -1.76 -17.01
CA ILE A 277 -13.63 -1.75 -15.62
C ILE A 277 -14.61 -2.47 -14.69
N CYS A 278 -14.06 -3.23 -13.76
CA CYS A 278 -14.85 -3.81 -12.69
C CYS A 278 -15.06 -2.81 -11.53
N ALA A 279 -16.01 -3.14 -10.68
CA ALA A 279 -16.37 -2.39 -9.48
C ALA A 279 -15.18 -1.99 -8.60
N SER A 280 -14.29 -2.95 -8.33
CA SER A 280 -13.14 -2.75 -7.46
C SER A 280 -12.16 -1.72 -8.04
N GLN A 281 -11.87 -1.80 -9.34
CA GLN A 281 -11.01 -0.86 -10.05
C GLN A 281 -11.60 0.55 -10.11
N ARG A 282 -12.91 0.65 -10.38
CA ARG A 282 -13.64 1.93 -10.35
C ARG A 282 -13.56 2.57 -8.98
N ARG A 283 -13.78 1.78 -7.92
CA ARG A 283 -13.73 2.25 -6.54
C ARG A 283 -12.34 2.71 -6.15
N ALA A 284 -11.33 1.91 -6.50
CA ALA A 284 -9.94 2.21 -6.23
C ALA A 284 -9.49 3.50 -6.91
N SER A 285 -9.83 3.66 -8.19
CA SER A 285 -9.47 4.85 -8.96
C SER A 285 -10.19 6.11 -8.45
N SER A 286 -11.46 5.98 -8.08
CA SER A 286 -12.24 7.06 -7.46
C SER A 286 -11.68 7.50 -6.10
N GLU A 287 -11.32 6.54 -5.24
CA GLU A 287 -10.63 6.84 -3.97
C GLU A 287 -9.28 7.50 -4.22
N GLY A 288 -8.51 7.02 -5.20
CA GLY A 288 -7.24 7.58 -5.61
C GLY A 288 -7.34 9.06 -5.97
N LEU A 289 -8.33 9.44 -6.79
CA LEU A 289 -8.63 10.84 -7.11
C LEU A 289 -9.00 11.65 -5.85
N GLY A 290 -9.75 11.06 -4.93
CA GLY A 290 -10.04 11.67 -3.63
C GLY A 290 -8.79 11.90 -2.76
N LEU A 291 -7.83 10.98 -2.77
CA LEU A 291 -6.55 11.15 -2.07
C LEU A 291 -5.67 12.21 -2.74
N LEU A 292 -5.67 12.28 -4.07
CA LEU A 292 -4.97 13.33 -4.82
C LEU A 292 -5.52 14.72 -4.51
N ALA A 293 -6.85 14.86 -4.34
CA ALA A 293 -7.45 16.12 -3.89
C ALA A 293 -6.94 16.57 -2.51
N ARG A 294 -6.57 15.63 -1.63
CA ARG A 294 -6.01 15.92 -0.31
C ARG A 294 -4.51 16.21 -0.33
N LEU A 295 -3.78 15.56 -1.23
CA LEU A 295 -2.33 15.78 -1.43
C LEU A 295 -2.03 17.03 -2.26
N GLY A 296 -2.97 17.44 -3.11
CA GLY A 296 -2.95 18.67 -3.88
C GLY A 296 -3.38 19.89 -3.07
N ASN A 297 -3.30 21.05 -3.70
CA ASN A 297 -3.82 22.30 -3.16
C ASN A 297 -5.26 22.57 -3.66
N ASP A 298 -5.91 23.57 -3.07
CA ASP A 298 -7.29 23.94 -3.40
C ASP A 298 -7.48 24.23 -4.91
N MET A 299 -6.47 24.83 -5.56
CA MET A 299 -6.47 25.11 -7.00
C MET A 299 -6.46 23.83 -7.84
N PHE A 300 -5.59 22.88 -7.50
CA PHE A 300 -5.51 21.56 -8.14
C PHE A 300 -6.84 20.84 -8.02
N THR A 301 -7.38 20.77 -6.80
CA THR A 301 -8.65 20.10 -6.51
C THR A 301 -9.80 20.74 -7.27
N ALA A 302 -9.92 22.07 -7.27
CA ALA A 302 -10.97 22.76 -8.01
C ALA A 302 -10.87 22.55 -9.52
N ARG A 303 -9.66 22.43 -10.08
CA ARG A 303 -9.46 22.14 -11.51
C ARG A 303 -9.83 20.69 -11.84
N MET A 304 -9.42 19.74 -11.02
CA MET A 304 -9.77 18.32 -11.18
C MET A 304 -11.28 18.12 -11.08
N THR A 305 -11.94 18.70 -10.06
CA THR A 305 -13.41 18.66 -9.92
C THR A 305 -14.12 19.24 -11.12
N ARG A 306 -13.67 20.39 -11.66
CA ARG A 306 -14.25 20.98 -12.87
C ARG A 306 -14.09 20.10 -14.11
N SER A 307 -12.93 19.46 -14.27
CA SER A 307 -12.69 18.50 -15.37
C SER A 307 -13.69 17.35 -15.29
N LEU A 308 -13.82 16.71 -14.13
CA LEU A 308 -14.73 15.59 -13.91
C LEU A 308 -16.20 16.01 -14.10
N LEU A 309 -16.60 17.20 -13.64
CA LEU A 309 -17.95 17.72 -13.89
C LEU A 309 -18.23 17.93 -15.39
N GLY A 310 -17.25 18.44 -16.14
CA GLY A 310 -17.34 18.56 -17.59
C GLY A 310 -17.54 17.19 -18.25
N ASP A 311 -16.73 16.21 -17.87
CA ASP A 311 -16.83 14.83 -18.38
C ASP A 311 -18.21 14.21 -18.05
N LEU A 312 -18.73 14.44 -16.83
CA LEU A 312 -20.04 13.94 -16.42
C LEU A 312 -21.18 14.50 -17.29
N THR A 313 -21.13 15.81 -17.62
CA THR A 313 -22.15 16.44 -18.47
C THR A 313 -22.11 15.97 -19.92
N GLY A 314 -20.94 15.52 -20.39
CA GLY A 314 -20.75 14.99 -21.74
C GLY A 314 -20.83 13.47 -21.85
N ALA A 315 -20.89 12.74 -20.74
CA ALA A 315 -20.86 11.29 -20.74
C ALA A 315 -22.16 10.70 -21.30
N THR A 316 -22.04 10.00 -22.43
CA THR A 316 -23.15 9.22 -23.02
C THR A 316 -23.22 7.80 -22.46
N ASP A 317 -22.11 7.29 -21.94
CA ASP A 317 -22.04 5.98 -21.27
C ASP A 317 -22.37 6.11 -19.79
N SER A 318 -23.39 5.37 -19.33
CA SER A 318 -23.82 5.33 -17.94
C SER A 318 -22.74 4.79 -17.01
N ASN A 319 -21.91 3.85 -17.48
CA ASN A 319 -20.85 3.25 -16.67
C ASN A 319 -19.76 4.27 -16.37
N TYR A 320 -19.32 5.00 -17.41
CA TYR A 320 -18.40 6.12 -17.24
C TYR A 320 -19.00 7.24 -16.40
N ALA A 321 -20.26 7.64 -16.64
CA ALA A 321 -20.94 8.68 -15.87
C ALA A 321 -20.98 8.34 -14.36
N GLY A 322 -21.34 7.11 -13.99
CA GLY A 322 -21.35 6.72 -12.58
C GLY A 322 -19.94 6.59 -12.00
N SER A 323 -18.94 6.18 -12.78
CA SER A 323 -17.52 6.22 -12.37
C SER A 323 -17.08 7.63 -11.97
N ILE A 324 -17.46 8.62 -12.76
CA ILE A 324 -17.18 10.03 -12.48
C ILE A 324 -17.97 10.54 -11.27
N ALA A 325 -19.24 10.16 -11.12
CA ALA A 325 -20.05 10.52 -9.96
C ALA A 325 -19.44 9.98 -8.65
N VAL A 326 -18.97 8.73 -8.65
CA VAL A 326 -18.30 8.10 -7.51
C VAL A 326 -16.99 8.84 -7.18
N ALA A 327 -16.18 9.20 -8.19
CA ALA A 327 -14.95 9.98 -8.00
C ALA A 327 -15.23 11.36 -7.38
N LEU A 328 -16.25 12.07 -7.87
CA LEU A 328 -16.68 13.36 -7.31
C LEU A 328 -17.12 13.22 -5.85
N GLY A 329 -17.86 12.16 -5.51
CA GLY A 329 -18.24 11.84 -4.13
C GLY A 329 -17.03 11.62 -3.22
N CYS A 330 -16.03 10.88 -3.70
CA CYS A 330 -14.77 10.66 -2.98
C CYS A 330 -14.02 11.98 -2.71
N ILE A 331 -13.95 12.88 -3.69
CA ILE A 331 -13.33 14.21 -3.54
C ILE A 331 -14.10 15.06 -2.51
N HIS A 332 -15.43 15.14 -2.65
CA HIS A 332 -16.27 15.94 -1.76
C HIS A 332 -16.12 15.53 -0.29
N ARG A 333 -16.20 14.23 -0.01
CA ARG A 333 -16.04 13.69 1.34
C ARG A 333 -14.68 14.04 1.97
N ARG A 334 -13.60 14.05 1.19
CA ARG A 334 -12.26 14.40 1.67
C ARG A 334 -12.14 15.90 1.98
N ASN A 335 -12.82 16.75 1.22
CA ASN A 335 -12.89 18.19 1.49
C ASN A 335 -13.67 18.50 2.77
N LEU A 336 -14.82 17.85 3.00
CA LEU A 336 -15.58 18.01 4.25
C LEU A 336 -14.77 17.60 5.49
N TYR A 337 -13.99 16.53 5.39
CA TYR A 337 -13.11 16.10 6.48
C TYR A 337 -12.03 17.16 6.81
N ASN A 338 -11.46 17.80 5.78
CA ASN A 338 -10.49 18.86 5.97
C ASN A 338 -11.11 20.10 6.63
N GLU A 339 -12.34 20.46 6.28
CA GLU A 339 -13.07 21.55 6.94
C GLU A 339 -13.34 21.24 8.42
N GLN A 340 -13.79 20.03 8.74
CA GLN A 340 -14.00 19.59 10.13
C GLN A 340 -12.70 19.59 10.95
N LEU A 341 -11.57 19.18 10.37
CA LEU A 341 -10.26 19.26 11.02
C LEU A 341 -9.79 20.70 11.22
N ARG A 342 -10.01 21.59 10.23
CA ARG A 342 -9.72 23.03 10.36
C ARG A 342 -10.53 23.65 11.50
N HIS A 343 -11.82 23.31 11.62
CA HIS A 343 -12.66 23.76 12.73
C HIS A 343 -12.17 23.26 14.09
N LYS A 344 -11.82 21.98 14.23
CA LYS A 344 -11.26 21.42 15.47
C LYS A 344 -9.90 22.03 15.85
N SER A 345 -9.06 22.34 14.87
CA SER A 345 -7.78 23.04 15.09
C SER A 345 -7.97 24.48 15.58
N MET A 346 -9.00 25.19 15.08
CA MET A 346 -9.34 26.53 15.56
C MET A 346 -9.97 26.53 16.96
N GLU A 347 -10.72 25.49 17.33
CA GLU A 347 -11.30 25.36 18.68
C GLU A 347 -10.25 25.00 19.75
N GLY A 348 -9.25 24.19 19.40
CA GLY A 348 -8.12 23.88 20.29
C GLY A 348 -7.18 25.07 20.58
N GLY A 349 -7.32 26.17 19.83
CA GLY A 349 -6.56 27.42 20.01
C GLY A 349 -7.15 28.42 21.01
N ARG A 350 -8.40 28.22 21.49
CA ARG A 350 -8.98 29.10 22.52
C ARG A 350 -8.57 28.63 23.91
N ARG A 351 -7.47 29.20 24.43
CA ARG A 351 -7.20 29.16 25.89
C ARG A 351 -8.41 29.73 26.64
N PRO A 352 -8.88 29.09 27.73
CA PRO A 352 -9.89 29.71 28.57
C PRO A 352 -9.27 30.93 29.24
N THR A 353 -9.76 32.13 28.91
CA THR A 353 -9.46 33.36 29.65
C THR A 353 -10.23 33.34 30.98
N GLY A 354 -9.78 32.47 31.89
CA GLY A 354 -10.19 32.49 33.28
C GLY A 354 -9.57 33.71 33.98
N ARG A 355 -10.28 34.83 34.02
CA ARG A 355 -10.03 35.88 35.01
C ARG A 355 -10.43 35.34 36.39
N HIS A 356 -9.46 34.79 37.13
CA HIS A 356 -9.58 34.74 38.58
C HIS A 356 -9.36 36.15 39.13
N LYS A 357 -10.44 36.79 39.58
CA LYS A 357 -10.36 37.88 40.55
C LYS A 357 -9.95 37.27 41.89
N ILE A 358 -8.72 37.52 42.30
CA ILE A 358 -8.31 37.40 43.70
C ILE A 358 -8.69 38.75 44.32
N GLY A 359 -9.71 38.75 45.18
CA GLY A 359 -10.02 39.88 46.04
C GLY A 359 -9.19 39.77 47.32
N ASN A 360 -8.45 40.85 47.64
CA ASN A 360 -8.09 41.20 49.00
C ASN A 360 -9.18 42.10 49.58
#